data_AF-A0A507W9A7-F1
#
_entry.id   AF-A0A507W9A7-F1
#
_cell.length_a   1.000
_cell.length_b   1.000
_cell.length_c   1.000
_cell.angle_alpha   90.00
_cell.angle_beta   90.00
_cell.angle_gamma   90.00
#
_symmetry.space_group_name_H-M   'P 1'
#
loop_
_entity.id
_entity.type
_entity.pdbx_description
1 polymer ?
#
loop_
_entity_poly.entity_id
_entity_poly.type
_entity_poly.pdbx_seq_one_letter_code
_entity_poly.pdbx_strand_id
1 'polypeptide(L)'
;MSHPFLYVWDANQLGLPNGIEDVPQLLEKAEIENPPSSALKNFIEQLQGLALYNKALKLDAVAPYLQLVAQTAHHSYPVVALEQADVPEAQFLAVLAQIVTIACQLNIVIYDDNRLILFLPSGRILPSQRAAWWIGALDYLDDKESVKNIDEVIQEVERLATDLWLRHPDYQKHELRINENNEWICTYKKETSIGIIYFYIYIYRNTSISRKGFLISTGINVKSPIIGACKLNCVNV
;
A
#
# COMPACT_ATOMS: atom_id res chain seq x y z
N MET A 1 7.95 -17.75 15.59
CA MET A 1 7.61 -16.94 14.40
C MET A 1 8.52 -15.73 14.47
N SER A 2 9.36 -15.47 13.45
CA SER A 2 10.28 -14.33 13.50
C SER A 2 9.47 -13.03 13.42
N HIS A 3 9.86 -12.02 14.21
CA HIS A 3 9.31 -10.68 14.05
C HIS A 3 9.71 -10.13 12.67
N PRO A 4 8.82 -9.41 11.96
CA PRO A 4 9.17 -8.80 10.69
C PRO A 4 10.12 -7.61 10.91
N PHE A 5 11.03 -7.40 9.95
CA PHE A 5 12.05 -6.36 10.00
C PHE A 5 11.98 -5.43 8.77
N LEU A 6 12.44 -4.20 8.95
CA LEU A 6 12.86 -3.34 7.85
C LEU A 6 14.38 -3.41 7.76
N TYR A 7 14.91 -3.99 6.70
CA TYR A 7 16.34 -3.97 6.43
C TYR A 7 16.67 -2.66 5.72
N VAL A 8 17.57 -1.87 6.30
CA VAL A 8 17.91 -0.54 5.80
C VAL A 8 19.41 -0.41 5.53
N TRP A 9 19.76 0.24 4.43
CA TRP A 9 21.16 0.51 4.09
C TRP A 9 21.32 1.75 3.22
N ASP A 10 22.52 2.32 3.22
CA ASP A 10 22.88 3.42 2.33
C ASP A 10 23.14 2.90 0.91
N ALA A 11 22.40 3.42 -0.07
CA ALA A 11 22.55 3.05 -1.47
C ALA A 11 23.94 3.35 -2.03
N ASN A 12 24.67 4.34 -1.49
CA ASN A 12 26.04 4.64 -1.91
C ASN A 12 27.05 3.63 -1.37
N GLN A 13 26.72 2.93 -0.27
CA GLN A 13 27.63 1.98 0.37
C GLN A 13 27.46 0.55 -0.15
N LEU A 14 26.22 0.07 -0.25
CA LEU A 14 25.93 -1.30 -0.73
C LEU A 14 25.34 -1.36 -2.14
N GLY A 15 24.92 -0.23 -2.70
CA GLY A 15 24.29 -0.16 -4.01
C GLY A 15 22.77 -0.20 -3.97
N LEU A 16 22.19 -0.02 -5.16
CA LEU A 16 20.75 -0.09 -5.40
C LEU A 16 20.39 -1.48 -5.95
N PRO A 17 19.38 -2.15 -5.38
CA PRO A 17 18.82 -3.36 -5.97
C PRO A 17 18.02 -3.02 -7.24
N ASN A 18 18.06 -3.90 -8.24
CA ASN A 18 17.17 -3.83 -9.41
C ASN A 18 15.82 -4.50 -9.14
N GLY A 19 15.78 -5.44 -8.17
CA GLY A 19 14.61 -6.17 -7.73
C GLY A 19 14.79 -6.77 -6.33
N ILE A 20 13.75 -7.44 -5.81
CA ILE A 20 13.80 -8.08 -4.48
C ILE A 20 14.76 -9.27 -4.47
N GLU A 21 14.86 -9.95 -5.62
CA GLU A 21 15.78 -11.06 -5.87
C GLU A 21 17.25 -10.71 -5.66
N ASP A 22 17.63 -9.43 -5.74
CA ASP A 22 19.00 -8.97 -5.51
C ASP A 22 19.32 -8.82 -4.01
N VAL A 23 18.30 -8.71 -3.15
CA VAL A 23 18.46 -8.40 -1.73
C VAL A 23 19.30 -9.44 -0.98
N PRO A 24 19.09 -10.76 -1.13
CA PRO A 24 19.91 -11.76 -0.44
C PRO A 24 21.41 -11.60 -0.72
N GLN A 25 21.78 -11.33 -1.98
CA GLN A 25 23.19 -11.13 -2.36
C GLN A 25 23.76 -9.82 -1.79
N LEU A 26 22.96 -8.77 -1.69
CA LEU A 26 23.37 -7.52 -1.05
C LEU A 26 23.56 -7.68 0.45
N LEU A 27 22.67 -8.43 1.12
CA LEU A 27 22.79 -8.72 2.54
C LEU A 27 23.99 -9.62 2.85
N GLU A 28 24.27 -10.62 2.01
CA GLU A 28 25.48 -11.45 2.14
C GLU A 28 26.76 -10.61 2.00
N LYS A 29 26.80 -9.66 1.04
CA LYS A 29 27.91 -8.70 0.93
C LYS A 29 28.07 -7.81 2.16
N ALA A 30 26.98 -7.55 2.88
CA ALA A 30 26.99 -6.75 4.08
C ALA A 30 27.54 -7.51 5.31
N GLU A 31 27.71 -8.83 5.25
CA GLU A 31 28.36 -9.62 6.31
C GLU A 31 29.87 -9.32 6.42
N ILE A 32 30.44 -8.65 5.42
CA ILE A 32 31.80 -8.11 5.49
C ILE A 32 31.77 -6.91 6.44
N GLU A 33 32.48 -7.00 7.57
CA GLU A 33 32.58 -5.92 8.57
C GLU A 33 32.98 -4.60 7.88
N ASN A 34 32.02 -3.69 7.77
CA ASN A 34 32.16 -2.38 7.18
C ASN A 34 31.21 -1.44 7.93
N PRO A 35 31.74 -0.44 8.66
CA PRO A 35 30.92 0.36 9.55
C PRO A 35 29.79 1.07 8.79
N PRO A 36 28.63 1.31 9.44
CA PRO A 36 27.55 2.10 8.88
C PRO A 36 28.04 3.45 8.37
N SER A 37 27.58 3.83 7.17
CA SER A 37 27.84 5.17 6.64
C SER A 37 27.27 6.27 7.55
N SER A 38 27.77 7.49 7.38
CA SER A 38 27.22 8.66 8.08
C SER A 38 25.75 8.90 7.74
N ALA A 39 25.32 8.59 6.51
CA ALA A 39 23.91 8.73 6.11
C ALA A 39 23.02 7.73 6.85
N LEU A 40 23.47 6.47 6.97
CA LEU A 40 22.76 5.45 7.75
C LEU A 40 22.71 5.81 9.24
N LYS A 41 23.79 6.33 9.82
CA LYS A 41 23.79 6.82 11.22
C LYS A 41 22.81 7.98 11.43
N ASN A 42 22.82 8.97 10.54
CA ASN A 42 21.89 10.09 10.58
C ASN A 42 20.43 9.62 10.42
N PHE A 43 20.19 8.63 9.56
CA PHE A 43 18.87 8.01 9.42
C PHE A 43 18.40 7.40 10.74
N ILE A 44 19.24 6.63 11.43
CA ILE A 44 18.91 6.05 12.73
C ILE A 44 18.62 7.13 13.79
N GLU A 45 19.41 8.19 13.85
CA GLU A 45 19.17 9.33 14.75
C GLU A 45 17.83 10.02 14.47
N GLN A 46 17.48 10.23 13.20
CA GLN A 46 16.21 10.82 12.81
C GLN A 46 15.02 9.90 13.11
N LEU A 47 15.17 8.58 12.95
CA LEU A 47 14.15 7.61 13.35
C LEU A 47 13.89 7.63 14.86
N GLN A 48 14.95 7.70 15.67
CA GLN A 48 14.77 7.85 17.11
C GLN A 48 14.11 9.20 17.45
N GLY A 49 14.52 10.28 16.77
CA GLY A 49 13.88 11.59 16.90
C GLY A 49 12.39 11.56 16.56
N LEU A 50 12.01 10.86 15.48
CA LEU A 50 10.62 10.61 15.11
C LEU A 50 9.85 9.96 16.26
N ALA A 51 10.39 8.90 16.85
CA ALA A 51 9.77 8.15 17.94
C ALA A 51 9.60 8.98 19.22
N LEU A 52 10.57 9.85 19.54
CA LEU A 52 10.57 10.66 20.75
C LEU A 52 9.67 11.90 20.64
N TYR A 53 9.58 12.51 19.45
CA TYR A 53 9.02 13.86 19.30
C TYR A 53 7.75 13.92 18.46
N ASN A 54 7.45 12.92 17.63
CA ASN A 54 6.24 12.94 16.80
C ASN A 54 5.01 12.45 17.58
N LYS A 55 4.31 13.39 18.23
CA LYS A 55 3.10 13.12 19.02
C LYS A 55 1.89 12.63 18.21
N ALA A 56 1.92 12.76 16.88
CA ALA A 56 0.84 12.25 16.03
C ALA A 56 0.88 10.72 15.88
N LEU A 57 2.06 10.12 16.09
CA LEU A 57 2.24 8.67 16.06
C LEU A 57 1.94 8.07 17.42
N LYS A 58 1.32 6.89 17.43
CA LYS A 58 1.04 6.15 18.67
C LYS A 58 2.34 5.58 19.24
N LEU A 59 2.49 5.68 20.55
CA LEU A 59 3.69 5.21 21.26
C LEU A 59 4.02 3.75 20.95
N ASP A 60 3.01 2.87 20.98
CA ASP A 60 3.20 1.43 20.71
C ASP A 60 3.75 1.18 19.30
N ALA A 61 3.39 2.02 18.32
CA ALA A 61 3.83 1.88 16.94
C ALA A 61 5.28 2.36 16.70
N VAL A 62 5.81 3.19 17.61
CA VAL A 62 7.18 3.73 17.54
C VAL A 62 8.09 3.19 18.64
N ALA A 63 7.57 2.36 19.54
CA ALA A 63 8.29 1.81 20.68
C ALA A 63 9.62 1.11 20.30
N PRO A 64 9.70 0.33 19.20
CA PRO A 64 10.97 -0.28 18.77
C PRO A 64 12.07 0.75 18.48
N TYR A 65 11.69 2.00 18.17
CA TYR A 65 12.60 3.02 17.68
C TYR A 65 13.14 3.97 18.77
N LEU A 66 12.63 3.87 20.00
CA LEU A 66 12.95 4.82 21.09
C LEU A 66 14.42 4.79 21.54
N GLN A 67 15.10 3.64 21.40
CA GLN A 67 16.47 3.42 21.85
C GLN A 67 17.43 3.03 20.71
N LEU A 68 17.03 3.30 19.47
CA LEU A 68 17.73 2.85 18.27
C LEU A 68 19.22 3.24 18.24
N VAL A 69 19.56 4.49 18.58
CA VAL A 69 20.96 4.96 18.57
C VAL A 69 21.81 4.13 19.53
N ALA A 70 21.30 3.84 20.74
CA ALA A 70 21.99 3.02 21.72
C ALA A 70 22.12 1.56 21.26
N GLN A 71 21.07 1.00 20.65
CA GLN A 71 21.06 -0.36 20.11
C GLN A 71 22.06 -0.53 18.96
N THR A 72 22.23 0.50 18.13
CA THR A 72 23.14 0.48 16.97
C THR A 72 24.54 1.02 17.26
N ALA A 73 24.85 1.43 18.50
CA ALA A 73 26.10 2.12 18.83
C ALA A 73 27.36 1.28 18.52
N HIS A 74 27.24 -0.05 18.62
CA HIS A 74 28.31 -1.01 18.34
C HIS A 74 28.07 -1.79 17.04
N HIS A 75 27.17 -1.30 16.17
CA HIS A 75 26.83 -1.99 14.93
C HIS A 75 27.95 -1.84 13.90
N SER A 76 28.50 -2.98 13.46
CA SER A 76 29.68 -3.03 12.59
C SER A 76 29.35 -3.25 11.11
N TYR A 77 28.08 -3.41 10.76
CA TYR A 77 27.66 -3.79 9.40
C TYR A 77 26.96 -2.64 8.67
N PRO A 78 27.05 -2.58 7.33
CA PRO A 78 26.46 -1.50 6.54
C PRO A 78 24.93 -1.63 6.32
N VAL A 79 24.29 -2.62 6.93
CA VAL A 79 22.84 -2.84 6.95
C VAL A 79 22.36 -2.88 8.39
N VAL A 80 21.26 -2.19 8.72
CA VAL A 80 20.58 -2.35 10.02
C VAL A 80 19.23 -3.04 9.79
N ALA A 81 18.89 -3.99 10.66
CA ALA A 81 17.54 -4.56 10.71
C ALA A 81 16.74 -3.84 11.80
N LEU A 82 15.66 -3.17 11.40
CA LEU A 82 14.77 -2.44 12.30
C LEU A 82 13.54 -3.29 12.58
N GLU A 83 13.26 -3.55 13.84
CA GLU A 83 12.07 -4.32 14.23
C GLU A 83 10.78 -3.54 13.88
N GLN A 84 9.82 -4.21 13.24
CA GLN A 84 8.49 -3.65 13.03
C GLN A 84 7.65 -3.80 14.31
N ALA A 85 6.93 -2.75 14.69
CA ALA A 85 6.04 -2.79 15.85
C ALA A 85 4.87 -3.76 15.62
N ASP A 86 4.56 -4.59 16.63
CA ASP A 86 3.39 -5.48 16.62
C ASP A 86 2.10 -4.70 16.95
N VAL A 87 1.67 -3.90 15.99
CA VAL A 87 0.49 -3.04 16.08
C VAL A 87 -0.40 -3.23 14.84
N PRO A 88 -1.68 -2.84 14.88
CA PRO A 88 -2.53 -2.89 13.70
C PRO A 88 -1.89 -2.17 12.50
N GLU A 89 -1.99 -2.77 11.32
CA GLU A 89 -1.39 -2.29 10.06
C GLU A 89 -1.53 -0.77 9.86
N ALA A 90 -2.74 -0.25 10.01
CA ALA A 90 -3.03 1.18 9.84
C ALA A 90 -2.25 2.12 10.78
N GLN A 91 -1.82 1.63 11.95
CA GLN A 91 -0.97 2.40 12.87
C GLN A 91 0.49 2.35 12.43
N PHE A 92 0.97 1.17 12.03
CA PHE A 92 2.31 1.00 11.52
C PHE A 92 2.53 1.74 10.20
N LEU A 93 1.55 1.74 9.28
CA LEU A 93 1.62 2.44 8.00
C LEU A 93 1.94 3.93 8.17
N ALA A 94 1.36 4.59 9.18
CA ALA A 94 1.65 5.99 9.48
C ALA A 94 3.12 6.20 9.86
N VAL A 95 3.69 5.27 10.61
CA VAL A 95 5.12 5.29 10.97
C VAL A 95 5.98 4.98 9.75
N LEU A 96 5.64 3.94 8.98
CA LEU A 96 6.34 3.54 7.77
C LEU A 96 6.41 4.68 6.74
N ALA A 97 5.33 5.46 6.57
CA ALA A 97 5.33 6.61 5.67
C ALA A 97 6.38 7.67 6.06
N GLN A 98 6.54 7.92 7.37
CA GLN A 98 7.58 8.82 7.88
C GLN A 98 8.98 8.23 7.70
N ILE A 99 9.16 6.93 7.98
CA ILE A 99 10.42 6.21 7.77
C ILE A 99 10.85 6.30 6.30
N VAL A 100 9.95 6.02 5.36
CA VAL A 100 10.20 6.10 3.91
C VAL A 100 10.55 7.53 3.50
N THR A 101 9.86 8.53 4.05
CA THR A 101 10.15 9.95 3.78
C THR A 101 11.58 10.32 4.18
N ILE A 102 12.00 9.95 5.39
CA ILE A 102 13.36 10.19 5.89
C ILE A 102 14.38 9.42 5.04
N ALA A 103 14.09 8.18 4.67
CA ALA A 103 14.99 7.35 3.86
C ALA A 103 15.27 7.96 2.48
N CYS A 104 14.24 8.47 1.80
CA CYS A 104 14.40 9.16 0.52
C CYS A 104 15.32 10.39 0.63
N GLN A 105 15.24 11.14 1.73
CA GLN A 105 16.08 12.32 1.96
C GLN A 105 17.55 11.98 2.20
N LEU A 106 17.83 10.79 2.75
CA LEU A 106 19.16 10.36 3.17
C LEU A 106 19.77 9.29 2.28
N ASN A 107 19.18 9.03 1.11
CA ASN A 107 19.64 8.02 0.16
C ASN A 107 19.69 6.59 0.74
N ILE A 108 18.73 6.28 1.62
CA ILE A 108 18.59 4.97 2.26
C ILE A 108 17.61 4.12 1.46
N VAL A 109 17.99 2.86 1.23
CA VAL A 109 17.09 1.82 0.72
C VAL A 109 16.42 1.14 1.92
N ILE A 110 15.13 0.86 1.81
CA ILE A 110 14.39 0.06 2.79
C ILE A 110 13.87 -1.20 2.09
N TYR A 111 14.16 -2.36 2.64
CA TYR A 111 13.49 -3.61 2.32
C TYR A 111 12.57 -4.03 3.47
N ASP A 112 11.28 -4.07 3.20
CA ASP A 112 10.25 -4.59 4.10
C ASP A 112 10.05 -6.09 3.82
N ASP A 113 10.54 -6.93 4.72
CA ASP A 113 10.52 -8.40 4.57
C ASP A 113 9.11 -9.00 4.70
N ASN A 114 8.23 -8.32 5.43
CA ASN A 114 6.85 -8.74 5.66
C ASN A 114 6.01 -8.53 4.41
N ARG A 115 6.16 -7.36 3.78
CA ARG A 115 5.36 -6.96 2.62
C ARG A 115 6.01 -7.32 1.29
N LEU A 116 7.29 -7.70 1.32
CA LEU A 116 8.14 -7.90 0.17
C LEU A 116 8.10 -6.64 -0.71
N ILE A 117 8.52 -5.52 -0.12
CA ILE A 117 8.57 -4.21 -0.78
C ILE A 117 9.95 -3.61 -0.59
N LEU A 118 10.49 -3.06 -1.67
CA LEU A 118 11.68 -2.23 -1.68
C LEU A 118 11.29 -0.77 -1.92
N PHE A 119 11.66 0.10 -1.00
CA PHE A 119 11.59 1.55 -1.17
C PHE A 119 12.97 2.05 -1.56
N LEU A 120 13.10 2.59 -2.77
CA LEU A 120 14.34 3.17 -3.25
C LEU A 120 14.41 4.67 -2.92
N PRO A 121 15.61 5.24 -2.76
CA PRO A 121 15.83 6.68 -2.54
C PRO A 121 15.12 7.61 -3.52
N SER A 122 14.96 7.16 -4.77
CA SER A 122 14.24 7.89 -5.82
C SER A 122 12.72 8.02 -5.59
N GLY A 123 12.17 7.38 -4.55
CA GLY A 123 10.74 7.20 -4.36
C GLY A 123 10.15 6.05 -5.17
N ARG A 124 10.94 5.39 -6.04
CA ARG A 124 10.50 4.21 -6.78
C ARG A 124 10.30 3.03 -5.82
N ILE A 125 9.23 2.28 -6.04
CA ILE A 125 8.88 1.10 -5.26
C ILE A 125 9.04 -0.14 -6.14
N LEU A 126 9.67 -1.17 -5.58
CA LEU A 126 9.83 -2.47 -6.22
C LEU A 126 9.18 -3.60 -5.39
N PRO A 127 8.60 -4.60 -6.05
CA PRO A 127 8.31 -4.63 -7.48
C PRO A 127 7.20 -3.61 -7.80
N SER A 128 7.11 -3.13 -9.05
CA SER A 128 6.21 -2.03 -9.42
C SER A 128 4.74 -2.35 -9.14
N GLN A 129 4.35 -3.63 -9.13
CA GLN A 129 3.01 -4.07 -8.77
C GLN A 129 2.63 -3.71 -7.33
N ARG A 130 3.61 -3.55 -6.42
CA ARG A 130 3.39 -3.11 -5.04
C ARG A 130 3.28 -1.59 -4.89
N ALA A 131 3.64 -0.81 -5.90
CA ALA A 131 3.54 0.65 -5.86
C ALA A 131 2.08 1.11 -5.71
N ALA A 132 1.12 0.44 -6.37
CA ALA A 132 -0.30 0.76 -6.25
C ALA A 132 -0.83 0.53 -4.82
N TRP A 133 -0.37 -0.52 -4.14
CA TRP A 133 -0.72 -0.75 -2.74
C TRP A 133 -0.18 0.36 -1.84
N TRP A 134 1.06 0.80 -2.05
CA TRP A 134 1.64 1.89 -1.27
C TRP A 134 0.92 3.21 -1.48
N ILE A 135 0.58 3.55 -2.72
CA ILE A 135 -0.22 4.76 -3.03
C ILE A 135 -1.55 4.69 -2.30
N GLY A 136 -2.28 3.56 -2.38
CA GLY A 136 -3.54 3.39 -1.65
C GLY A 136 -3.38 3.44 -0.11
N ALA A 137 -2.24 2.99 0.42
CA ALA A 137 -1.93 3.10 1.84
C ALA A 137 -1.70 4.56 2.27
N LEU A 138 -1.02 5.36 1.45
CA LEU A 138 -0.85 6.79 1.67
C LEU A 138 -2.19 7.52 1.58
N ASP A 139 -2.99 7.25 0.54
CA ASP A 139 -4.33 7.82 0.40
C ASP A 139 -5.20 7.51 1.62
N TYR A 140 -5.15 6.28 2.13
CA TYR A 140 -5.88 5.88 3.35
C TYR A 140 -5.44 6.67 4.60
N LEU A 141 -4.15 7.02 4.71
CA LEU A 141 -3.64 7.81 5.83
C LEU A 141 -4.08 9.26 5.72
N ASP A 142 -4.07 9.82 4.52
CA ASP A 142 -4.52 11.18 4.22
C ASP A 142 -6.06 11.33 4.40
N ASP A 143 -6.85 10.32 4.01
CA ASP A 143 -8.32 10.35 4.09
C ASP A 143 -8.89 10.15 5.52
N LYS A 144 -8.05 10.01 6.57
CA LYS A 144 -8.56 9.97 7.95
C LYS A 144 -9.26 11.25 8.42
N GLU A 145 -9.15 12.35 7.67
CA GLU A 145 -9.93 13.58 7.90
C GLU A 145 -11.07 13.83 6.90
N SER A 146 -11.25 13.01 5.86
CA SER A 146 -12.24 13.26 4.83
C SER A 146 -13.08 12.02 4.57
N VAL A 147 -14.23 11.93 5.26
CA VAL A 147 -15.33 11.13 4.70
C VAL A 147 -15.80 11.91 3.49
N LYS A 148 -15.23 11.63 2.31
CA LYS A 148 -15.75 12.14 1.04
C LYS A 148 -17.26 11.96 1.04
N ASN A 149 -17.99 12.99 0.63
CA ASN A 149 -19.43 12.83 0.44
C ASN A 149 -19.65 11.64 -0.52
N ILE A 150 -20.69 10.82 -0.32
CA ILE A 150 -21.00 9.71 -1.22
C ILE A 150 -21.09 10.19 -2.67
N ASP A 151 -21.54 11.43 -2.89
CA ASP A 151 -21.59 12.05 -4.21
C ASP A 151 -20.20 12.25 -4.83
N GLU A 152 -19.19 12.61 -4.04
CA GLU A 152 -17.80 12.76 -4.50
C GLU A 152 -17.20 11.40 -4.85
N VAL A 153 -17.48 10.37 -4.03
CA VAL A 153 -17.05 8.99 -4.32
C VAL A 153 -17.72 8.48 -5.59
N ILE A 154 -19.02 8.74 -5.78
CA ILE A 154 -19.75 8.39 -7.00
C ILE A 154 -19.14 9.10 -8.21
N GLN A 155 -18.86 10.40 -8.13
CA GLN A 155 -18.26 11.16 -9.23
C GLN A 155 -16.89 10.62 -9.62
N GLU A 156 -16.03 10.31 -8.65
CA GLU A 156 -14.69 9.80 -8.93
C GLU A 156 -14.72 8.38 -9.53
N VAL A 157 -15.56 7.49 -8.98
CA VAL A 157 -15.74 6.15 -9.53
C VAL A 157 -16.36 6.19 -10.91
N GLU A 158 -17.34 7.06 -11.14
CA GLU A 158 -17.96 7.25 -12.46
C GLU A 158 -16.93 7.78 -13.48
N ARG A 159 -16.06 8.72 -13.07
CA ARG A 159 -14.97 9.23 -13.92
C ARG A 159 -13.99 8.12 -14.30
N LEU A 160 -13.44 7.40 -13.30
CA LEU A 160 -12.48 6.32 -13.51
C LEU A 160 -13.04 5.23 -14.40
N ALA A 161 -14.29 4.90 -14.17
CA ALA A 161 -14.91 3.83 -14.91
C ALA A 161 -15.32 4.32 -16.32
N THR A 162 -15.65 5.61 -16.51
CA THR A 162 -15.78 6.24 -17.85
C THR A 162 -14.50 6.13 -18.65
N ASP A 163 -13.35 6.43 -18.03
CA ASP A 163 -12.04 6.28 -18.67
C ASP A 163 -11.72 4.81 -19.03
N LEU A 164 -12.19 3.86 -18.22
CA LEU A 164 -12.10 2.43 -18.54
C LEU A 164 -12.99 2.06 -19.73
N TRP A 165 -14.21 2.58 -19.80
CA TRP A 165 -15.17 2.28 -20.88
C TRP A 165 -14.78 2.93 -22.21
N LEU A 166 -14.22 4.14 -22.20
CA LEU A 166 -13.70 4.77 -23.43
C LEU A 166 -12.62 3.91 -24.10
N ARG A 167 -11.91 3.08 -23.32
CA ARG A 167 -10.92 2.11 -23.83
C ARG A 167 -11.55 0.79 -24.30
N HIS A 168 -12.83 0.55 -23.97
CA HIS A 168 -13.59 -0.66 -24.28
C HIS A 168 -14.99 -0.30 -24.83
N PRO A 169 -15.08 0.24 -26.06
CA PRO A 169 -16.33 0.79 -26.64
C PRO A 169 -17.42 -0.27 -26.90
N ASP A 170 -17.06 -1.55 -26.79
CA ASP A 170 -17.94 -2.71 -26.86
C ASP A 170 -18.84 -2.87 -25.64
N TYR A 171 -18.56 -2.18 -24.53
CA TYR A 171 -19.45 -2.10 -23.37
C TYR A 171 -20.31 -0.83 -23.42
N GLN A 172 -21.62 -1.01 -23.29
CA GLN A 172 -22.60 0.07 -23.18
C GLN A 172 -22.99 0.28 -21.71
N LYS A 173 -23.01 1.54 -21.26
CA LYS A 173 -23.64 1.89 -19.97
C LYS A 173 -25.09 1.42 -20.01
N HIS A 174 -25.44 0.50 -19.12
CA HIS A 174 -26.76 -0.13 -19.13
C HIS A 174 -27.69 0.51 -18.12
N GLU A 175 -27.21 0.69 -16.89
CA GLU A 175 -28.07 1.06 -15.77
C GLU A 175 -27.30 1.76 -14.65
N LEU A 176 -27.92 2.79 -14.08
CA LEU A 176 -27.52 3.46 -12.86
C LEU A 176 -28.69 3.37 -11.88
N ARG A 177 -28.51 2.75 -10.71
CA ARG A 177 -29.53 2.73 -9.65
C ARG A 177 -28.89 3.08 -8.32
N ILE A 178 -29.57 3.93 -7.56
CA ILE A 178 -29.33 4.12 -6.14
C ILE A 178 -30.50 3.45 -5.43
N ASN A 179 -30.22 2.45 -4.59
CA ASN A 179 -31.29 1.78 -3.85
C ASN A 179 -31.62 2.49 -2.54
N GLU A 180 -32.67 2.00 -1.86
CA GLU A 180 -33.15 2.49 -0.56
C GLU A 180 -32.12 2.44 0.57
N ASN A 181 -31.02 1.68 0.40
CA ASN A 181 -29.89 1.60 1.32
C ASN A 181 -28.75 2.57 0.96
N ASN A 182 -28.98 3.53 0.04
CA ASN A 182 -27.96 4.39 -0.56
C ASN A 182 -26.79 3.62 -1.19
N GLU A 183 -27.06 2.42 -1.70
CA GLU A 183 -26.08 1.68 -2.49
C GLU A 183 -26.19 2.13 -3.94
N TRP A 184 -25.09 2.64 -4.46
CA TRP A 184 -24.95 3.02 -5.86
C TRP A 184 -24.49 1.82 -6.66
N ILE A 185 -25.24 1.49 -7.71
CA ILE A 185 -24.96 0.37 -8.59
C ILE A 185 -24.89 0.91 -10.01
N CYS A 186 -23.75 0.69 -10.66
CA CYS A 186 -23.56 1.00 -12.06
C CYS A 186 -23.27 -0.26 -12.86
N THR A 187 -24.07 -0.50 -13.89
CA THR A 187 -24.00 -1.70 -14.71
C THR A 187 -23.64 -1.35 -16.15
N TYR A 188 -22.70 -2.10 -16.71
CA TYR A 188 -22.27 -2.06 -18.09
C TYR A 188 -22.66 -3.36 -18.75
N LYS A 189 -23.18 -3.31 -19.97
CA LYS A 189 -23.52 -4.49 -20.76
C LYS A 189 -22.67 -4.59 -22.00
N LYS A 190 -22.28 -5.80 -22.37
CA LYS A 190 -21.71 -6.13 -23.67
C LYS A 190 -22.46 -7.31 -24.24
N GLU A 191 -22.96 -7.17 -25.45
CA GLU A 191 -23.56 -8.26 -26.20
C GLU A 191 -22.45 -9.04 -26.90
N THR A 192 -22.48 -10.37 -26.77
CA THR A 192 -21.50 -11.27 -27.38
C THR A 192 -22.23 -12.43 -28.07
N SER A 193 -21.51 -13.16 -28.92
CA SER A 193 -22.03 -14.37 -29.58
C SER A 193 -22.45 -15.47 -28.61
N ILE A 194 -21.97 -15.44 -27.36
CA ILE A 194 -22.27 -16.44 -26.32
C ILE A 194 -23.27 -15.95 -25.27
N GLY A 195 -23.74 -14.70 -25.34
CA GLY A 195 -24.68 -14.11 -24.38
C GLY A 195 -24.37 -12.67 -24.02
N ILE A 196 -25.03 -12.16 -22.98
CA ILE A 196 -24.82 -10.79 -22.47
C ILE A 196 -23.88 -10.86 -21.28
N ILE A 197 -22.77 -10.11 -21.35
CA ILE A 197 -21.85 -9.90 -20.23
C ILE A 197 -22.25 -8.61 -19.54
N TYR A 198 -22.40 -8.65 -18.22
CA TYR A 198 -22.62 -7.50 -17.38
C TYR A 198 -21.41 -7.28 -16.48
N PHE A 199 -20.90 -6.06 -16.43
CA PHE A 199 -19.94 -5.60 -15.44
C PHE A 199 -20.62 -4.66 -14.47
N TYR A 200 -20.46 -4.88 -13.17
CA TYR A 200 -21.10 -4.09 -12.12
C TYR A 200 -20.05 -3.40 -11.28
N ILE A 201 -20.36 -2.17 -10.88
CA ILE A 201 -19.68 -1.46 -9.81
C ILE A 201 -20.70 -1.17 -8.73
N TYR A 202 -20.41 -1.61 -7.52
CA TYR A 202 -21.21 -1.38 -6.32
C TYR A 202 -20.45 -0.43 -5.42
N ILE A 203 -21.07 0.66 -5.00
CA ILE A 203 -20.57 1.53 -3.93
C ILE A 203 -21.62 1.50 -2.84
N TYR A 204 -21.27 1.00 -1.65
CA TYR A 204 -22.19 0.92 -0.53
C TYR A 204 -21.52 1.39 0.75
N ARG A 205 -22.31 1.93 1.67
CA ARG A 205 -21.80 2.39 2.96
C ARG A 205 -21.42 1.18 3.79
N ASN A 206 -20.20 1.16 4.31
CA ASN A 206 -19.80 0.15 5.28
C ASN A 206 -20.50 0.45 6.61
N THR A 207 -21.37 -0.45 7.05
CA THR A 207 -22.14 -0.32 8.29
C THR A 207 -21.49 -1.03 9.48
N SER A 208 -20.29 -1.60 9.32
CA SER A 208 -19.59 -2.23 10.44
C SER A 208 -19.13 -1.16 11.46
N ILE A 209 -19.36 -1.44 12.74
CA ILE A 209 -19.09 -0.54 13.90
C ILE A 209 -17.62 -0.08 13.94
N SER A 210 -16.71 -0.81 13.30
CA SER A 210 -15.27 -0.55 13.25
C SER A 210 -14.79 0.23 12.01
N ARG A 211 -15.63 0.47 11.00
CA ARG A 211 -15.22 1.13 9.74
C ARG A 211 -16.31 2.08 9.23
N LYS A 212 -16.16 3.37 9.50
CA LYS A 212 -16.89 4.41 8.75
C LYS A 212 -16.23 4.56 7.39
N GLY A 213 -16.93 4.27 6.30
CA GLY A 213 -16.41 4.41 4.94
C GLY A 213 -17.37 3.87 3.89
N PHE A 214 -16.95 3.90 2.63
CA PHE A 214 -17.64 3.25 1.50
C PHE A 214 -16.84 2.02 1.07
N LEU A 215 -17.54 0.96 0.69
CA LEU A 215 -16.96 -0.21 0.04
C LEU A 215 -17.27 -0.13 -1.45
N ILE A 216 -16.25 -0.36 -2.27
CA ILE A 216 -16.39 -0.46 -3.71
C ILE A 216 -16.17 -1.92 -4.08
N SER A 217 -17.16 -2.56 -4.68
CA SER A 217 -17.07 -3.93 -5.18
C SER A 217 -17.31 -3.94 -6.68
N THR A 218 -16.59 -4.78 -7.41
CA THR A 218 -16.82 -4.99 -8.84
C THR A 218 -17.13 -6.45 -9.12
N GLY A 219 -17.89 -6.72 -10.18
CA GLY A 219 -18.25 -8.09 -10.52
C GLY A 219 -18.61 -8.26 -11.99
N ILE A 220 -18.51 -9.50 -12.48
CA ILE A 220 -18.90 -9.88 -13.84
C ILE A 220 -19.98 -10.96 -13.78
N ASN A 221 -21.09 -10.73 -14.48
CA ASN A 221 -22.16 -11.71 -14.66
C ASN A 221 -22.32 -12.00 -16.15
N VAL A 222 -22.32 -13.28 -16.52
CA VAL A 222 -22.59 -13.69 -17.90
C VAL A 222 -23.97 -14.34 -17.93
N LYS A 223 -24.89 -13.71 -18.66
CA LYS A 223 -26.18 -14.31 -19.02
C LYS A 223 -26.07 -14.94 -20.39
N SER A 224 -25.88 -16.25 -20.41
CA SER A 224 -25.82 -17.04 -21.63
C SER A 224 -27.04 -17.95 -21.75
N PRO A 225 -27.71 -18.01 -22.92
CA PRO A 225 -28.71 -19.04 -23.18
C PRO A 225 -28.10 -20.45 -23.28
N ILE A 226 -26.76 -20.56 -23.44
CA ILE A 226 -26.02 -21.82 -23.58
C ILE A 226 -25.60 -22.36 -22.20
N ILE A 227 -25.26 -21.49 -21.26
CA ILE A 227 -24.59 -21.87 -19.99
C ILE A 227 -25.48 -21.60 -18.75
N GLY A 228 -26.63 -20.91 -18.91
CA GLY A 228 -27.39 -20.38 -17.77
C GLY A 228 -26.71 -19.16 -17.15
N ALA A 229 -27.28 -18.61 -16.07
CA ALA A 229 -26.69 -17.47 -15.36
C ALA A 229 -25.49 -17.92 -14.51
N CYS A 230 -24.28 -17.45 -14.82
CA CYS A 230 -23.08 -17.75 -14.07
C CYS A 230 -22.55 -16.47 -13.41
N LYS A 231 -22.55 -16.41 -12.06
CA LYS A 231 -21.91 -15.34 -11.29
C LYS A 231 -20.45 -15.71 -11.04
N LEU A 232 -19.53 -14.98 -11.64
CA LEU A 232 -18.12 -14.98 -11.23
C LEU A 232 -17.96 -13.87 -10.18
N ASN A 233 -18.07 -14.24 -8.90
CA ASN A 233 -17.75 -13.34 -7.80
C ASN A 233 -16.22 -13.22 -7.71
N CYS A 234 -15.65 -12.02 -7.86
CA CYS A 234 -14.22 -11.81 -7.59
C CYS A 234 -13.94 -10.48 -6.89
N VAL A 235 -13.19 -10.62 -5.79
CA VAL A 235 -12.30 -9.70 -5.07
C VAL A 235 -12.89 -8.40 -4.54
N ASN A 236 -13.02 -8.33 -3.20
CA ASN A 236 -13.08 -7.08 -2.46
C ASN A 236 -11.72 -6.37 -2.63
N VAL A 237 -11.74 -5.16 -3.22
CA VAL A 237 -10.56 -4.27 -3.28
C VAL A 237 -10.56 -3.37 -2.05
#